data_AF-A0A1M3BHW7-F1
#
_entry.id   AF-A0A1M3BHW7-F1
#
_cell.length_a   1.000
_cell.length_b   1.000
_cell.length_c   1.000
_cell.angle_alpha   90.00
_cell.angle_beta   90.00
_cell.angle_gamma   90.00
#
_symmetry.space_group_name_H-M   'P 1'
#
loop_
_entity.id
_entity.type
_entity.pdbx_description
1 polymer ?
#
loop_
_entity_poly.entity_id
_entity_poly.type
_entity_poly.pdbx_seq_one_letter_code
_entity_poly.pdbx_strand_id
1 'polypeptide(L)'
;MAPNPRPIPRFIADTSQEGIAGGRFSARLREAFVGAVSDIADLPAGAAVPEEVDWFPERAWGGRVWVPCSARTESEEGILELYGHVSYDLPEGDGDPSGFRATADFTDVLAEDNPDWKIDLNDDVIGRWRGENGRAGAVTLVWGRPLVRGAVAATAELDGETVDQEEIVRDRFSLVALDALEAYGDDVFMEVKLWSRRAMELAAESLYAAVEEDEPTPDAES
;
A
#
# COMPACT_ATOMS: atom_id res chain seq x y z
N MET A 1 -3.39 34.61 -5.72
CA MET A 1 -4.03 33.28 -5.56
C MET A 1 -4.63 33.26 -4.16
N ALA A 2 -5.88 32.83 -4.01
CA ALA A 2 -6.48 32.70 -2.69
C ALA A 2 -5.93 31.44 -1.98
N PRO A 3 -5.84 31.42 -0.64
CA PRO A 3 -5.49 30.21 0.12
C PRO A 3 -6.43 29.05 -0.20
N ASN A 4 -5.91 27.83 -0.23
CA ASN A 4 -6.75 26.63 -0.35
C ASN A 4 -7.50 26.39 0.97
N PRO A 5 -8.85 26.40 0.98
CA PRO A 5 -9.62 26.16 2.21
C PRO A 5 -9.53 24.72 2.73
N ARG A 6 -9.10 23.76 1.89
CA ARG A 6 -8.93 22.33 2.18
C ARG A 6 -7.51 21.88 1.76
N PRO A 7 -6.46 22.29 2.49
CA PRO A 7 -5.09 21.93 2.12
C PRO A 7 -4.84 20.46 2.42
N ILE A 8 -4.83 19.63 1.37
CA ILE A 8 -4.38 18.24 1.41
C ILE A 8 -2.93 18.22 0.90
N PRO A 9 -1.95 17.79 1.72
CA PRO A 9 -0.59 17.55 1.24
C PRO A 9 -0.56 16.57 0.07
N ARG A 10 0.28 16.85 -0.93
CA ARG A 10 0.49 16.00 -2.10
C ARG A 10 1.96 15.70 -2.25
N PHE A 11 2.27 14.52 -2.76
CA PHE A 11 3.62 14.01 -3.02
C PHE A 11 4.48 14.13 -1.77
N ILE A 12 3.98 13.56 -0.66
CA ILE A 12 4.62 13.66 0.65
C ILE A 12 5.84 12.76 0.80
N ALA A 13 5.98 11.77 -0.08
CA ALA A 13 7.07 10.81 -0.10
C ALA A 13 7.98 11.05 -1.31
N ASP A 14 9.23 10.61 -1.18
CA ASP A 14 10.16 10.59 -2.31
C ASP A 14 9.75 9.47 -3.29
N THR A 15 10.00 9.71 -4.58
CA THR A 15 9.85 8.67 -5.61
C THR A 15 10.86 7.55 -5.38
N SER A 16 10.60 6.35 -5.92
CA SER A 16 11.59 5.28 -5.79
C SER A 16 12.91 5.67 -6.46
N GLN A 17 14.03 5.42 -5.79
CA GLN A 17 15.38 5.76 -6.27
C GLN A 17 16.16 4.53 -6.75
N GLU A 18 16.05 3.41 -6.04
CA GLU A 18 16.84 2.20 -6.31
C GLU A 18 16.03 1.06 -6.98
N GLY A 19 14.72 1.25 -7.13
CA GLY A 19 13.81 0.25 -7.68
C GLY A 19 13.61 -0.96 -6.76
N ILE A 20 13.32 -2.12 -7.34
CA ILE A 20 13.03 -3.35 -6.58
C ILE A 20 14.32 -3.96 -6.02
N ALA A 21 14.33 -4.19 -4.70
CA ALA A 21 15.46 -4.76 -3.99
C ALA A 21 15.91 -6.12 -4.55
N GLY A 22 17.23 -6.36 -4.55
CA GLY A 22 17.81 -7.61 -5.03
C GLY A 22 19.16 -7.95 -4.41
N GLY A 23 19.69 -9.12 -4.78
CA GLY A 23 21.03 -9.58 -4.39
C GLY A 23 21.21 -9.71 -2.88
N ARG A 24 22.33 -9.18 -2.36
CA ARG A 24 22.62 -9.26 -0.91
C ARG A 24 21.70 -8.40 -0.07
N PHE A 25 21.14 -7.33 -0.64
CA PHE A 25 20.26 -6.44 0.09
C PHE A 25 18.90 -7.08 0.34
N SER A 26 18.32 -7.75 -0.66
CA SER A 26 17.08 -8.52 -0.47
C SER A 26 17.22 -9.62 0.58
N ALA A 27 18.38 -10.25 0.72
CA ALA A 27 18.63 -11.23 1.78
C ALA A 27 18.56 -10.60 3.19
N ARG A 28 19.07 -9.37 3.35
CA ARG A 28 18.99 -8.62 4.61
C ARG A 28 17.56 -8.18 4.94
N LEU A 29 16.81 -7.73 3.93
CA LEU A 29 15.39 -7.42 4.10
C LEU A 29 14.60 -8.67 4.51
N ARG A 30 14.86 -9.80 3.84
CA ARG A 30 14.23 -11.09 4.17
C ARG A 30 14.50 -11.52 5.60
N GLU A 31 15.71 -11.34 6.12
CA GLU A 31 16.03 -11.65 7.53
C GLU A 31 15.12 -10.89 8.50
N ALA A 32 14.90 -9.59 8.26
CA ALA A 32 13.99 -8.79 9.08
C ALA A 32 12.53 -9.26 8.93
N PHE A 33 12.08 -9.57 7.71
CA PHE A 33 10.72 -10.03 7.43
C PHE A 33 10.43 -11.41 8.05
N VAL A 34 11.39 -12.35 8.01
CA VAL A 34 11.31 -13.64 8.72
C VAL A 34 11.09 -13.44 10.21
N GLY A 35 11.77 -12.46 10.81
CA GLY A 35 11.56 -12.08 12.20
C GLY A 35 10.12 -11.68 12.47
N ALA A 36 9.58 -10.75 11.67
CA ALA A 36 8.20 -10.30 11.82
C ALA A 36 7.16 -11.42 11.60
N VAL A 37 7.35 -12.28 10.59
CA VAL A 37 6.46 -13.43 10.35
C VAL A 37 6.49 -14.43 11.52
N SER A 38 7.66 -14.62 12.14
CA SER A 38 7.79 -15.51 13.31
C SER A 38 7.06 -15.00 14.55
N ASP A 39 6.77 -13.69 14.61
CA ASP A 39 6.06 -13.06 15.71
C ASP A 39 4.52 -13.11 15.55
N ILE A 40 4.02 -13.60 14.40
CA ILE A 40 2.57 -13.77 14.16
C ILE A 40 2.06 -14.95 15.00
N ALA A 41 1.16 -14.66 15.94
CA ALA A 41 0.72 -15.61 16.95
C ALA A 41 -0.21 -16.72 16.42
N ASP A 42 -0.98 -16.41 15.39
CA ASP A 42 -2.02 -17.24 14.78
C ASP A 42 -1.66 -17.75 13.39
N LEU A 43 -0.39 -17.65 13.01
CA LEU A 43 0.10 -18.17 11.74
C LEU A 43 -0.11 -19.70 11.65
N PRO A 44 -0.78 -20.22 10.60
CA PRO A 44 -1.00 -21.64 10.44
C PRO A 44 0.30 -22.45 10.39
N ALA A 45 0.29 -23.62 11.01
CA ALA A 45 1.46 -24.49 11.07
C ALA A 45 1.97 -24.84 9.66
N GLY A 46 3.28 -24.89 9.50
CA GLY A 46 3.93 -25.15 8.20
C GLY A 46 4.15 -23.91 7.34
N ALA A 47 3.46 -22.79 7.60
CA ALA A 47 3.73 -21.52 6.93
C ALA A 47 5.12 -20.98 7.29
N ALA A 48 5.88 -20.55 6.28
CA ALA A 48 7.20 -19.95 6.46
C ALA A 48 7.55 -19.05 5.28
N VAL A 49 8.39 -18.04 5.53
CA VAL A 49 8.87 -17.17 4.45
C VAL A 49 9.73 -17.99 3.47
N PRO A 50 9.35 -18.09 2.18
CA PRO A 50 10.16 -18.77 1.16
C PRO A 50 11.49 -18.07 0.92
N GLU A 51 12.41 -18.70 0.18
CA GLU A 51 13.71 -18.09 -0.15
C GLU A 51 13.55 -16.83 -0.99
N GLU A 52 12.65 -16.88 -1.98
CA GLU A 52 12.30 -15.75 -2.83
C GLU A 52 11.10 -15.00 -2.27
N VAL A 53 11.27 -13.69 -2.06
CA VAL A 53 10.23 -12.77 -1.60
C VAL A 53 9.99 -11.75 -2.71
N ASP A 54 8.73 -11.47 -3.01
CA ASP A 54 8.37 -10.43 -3.97
C ASP A 54 8.44 -9.06 -3.32
N TRP A 55 9.58 -8.39 -3.48
CA TRP A 55 9.76 -7.00 -3.07
C TRP A 55 9.07 -6.03 -4.03
N PHE A 56 8.52 -4.97 -3.50
CA PHE A 56 7.92 -3.86 -4.25
C PHE A 56 8.92 -2.69 -4.33
N PRO A 57 8.71 -1.71 -5.24
CA PRO A 57 9.50 -0.48 -5.23
C PRO A 57 9.48 0.16 -3.84
N GLU A 58 10.61 0.69 -3.39
CA GLU A 58 10.67 1.37 -2.11
C GLU A 58 10.10 2.79 -2.18
N ARG A 59 9.69 3.33 -1.01
CA ARG A 59 9.29 4.72 -0.84
C ARG A 59 9.99 5.31 0.37
N ALA A 60 10.48 6.56 0.27
CA ALA A 60 11.01 7.26 1.44
C ALA A 60 9.99 8.25 2.01
N TRP A 61 9.73 8.13 3.32
CA TRP A 61 8.88 9.05 4.05
C TRP A 61 9.26 9.09 5.54
N GLY A 62 9.21 10.28 6.15
CA GLY A 62 9.40 10.43 7.59
C GLY A 62 10.79 10.05 8.10
N GLY A 63 11.82 10.17 7.25
CA GLY A 63 13.21 9.79 7.57
C GLY A 63 13.47 8.28 7.51
N ARG A 64 12.57 7.50 6.90
CA ARG A 64 12.75 6.08 6.63
C ARG A 64 12.51 5.76 5.16
N VAL A 65 13.12 4.68 4.71
CA VAL A 65 12.76 4.00 3.46
C VAL A 65 11.89 2.79 3.82
N TRP A 66 10.80 2.60 3.09
CA TRP A 66 9.81 1.54 3.28
C TRP A 66 9.83 0.63 2.06
N VAL A 67 10.09 -0.66 2.26
CA VAL A 67 10.19 -1.67 1.20
C VAL A 67 9.10 -2.72 1.41
N PRO A 68 7.96 -2.61 0.70
CA PRO A 68 6.88 -3.59 0.83
C PRO A 68 7.25 -4.93 0.23
N CYS A 69 6.57 -5.99 0.68
CA CYS A 69 6.72 -7.34 0.17
C CYS A 69 5.46 -8.17 0.26
N SER A 70 5.41 -9.21 -0.58
CA SER A 70 4.58 -10.38 -0.32
C SER A 70 5.30 -11.68 -0.69
N ALA A 71 4.79 -12.81 -0.20
CA ALA A 71 5.31 -14.13 -0.49
C ALA A 71 4.22 -15.20 -0.31
N ARG A 72 4.07 -16.08 -1.31
CA ARG A 72 3.21 -17.27 -1.20
C ARG A 72 3.88 -18.32 -0.30
N THR A 73 3.12 -18.93 0.59
CA THR A 73 3.57 -20.06 1.41
C THR A 73 2.51 -21.16 1.46
N GLU A 74 2.95 -22.41 1.55
CA GLU A 74 2.08 -23.53 1.92
C GLU A 74 1.95 -23.59 3.45
N SER A 75 0.84 -24.12 3.94
CA SER A 75 0.56 -24.37 5.35
C SER A 75 -0.35 -25.60 5.50
N GLU A 76 -0.59 -26.03 6.74
CA GLU A 76 -1.57 -27.08 7.04
C GLU A 76 -3.02 -26.67 6.68
N GLU A 77 -3.30 -25.37 6.58
CA GLU A 77 -4.63 -24.84 6.25
C GLU A 77 -4.81 -24.48 4.76
N GLY A 78 -3.73 -24.55 3.97
CA GLY A 78 -3.76 -24.25 2.54
C GLY A 78 -2.64 -23.31 2.10
N ILE A 79 -2.83 -22.69 0.93
CA ILE A 79 -1.92 -21.66 0.41
C ILE A 79 -2.29 -20.33 1.06
N LEU A 80 -1.29 -19.64 1.59
CA LEU A 80 -1.42 -18.31 2.17
C LEU A 80 -0.54 -17.31 1.42
N GLU A 81 -0.89 -16.04 1.53
CA GLU A 81 0.01 -14.92 1.25
C GLU A 81 0.51 -14.31 2.55
N LEU A 82 1.82 -14.30 2.74
CA LEU A 82 2.48 -13.46 3.73
C LEU A 82 2.69 -12.09 3.10
N TYR A 83 2.34 -11.00 3.77
CA TYR A 83 2.55 -9.65 3.28
C TYR A 83 3.00 -8.72 4.40
N GLY A 84 3.58 -7.57 4.02
CA GLY A 84 4.02 -6.56 4.95
C GLY A 84 5.09 -5.67 4.34
N HIS A 85 5.95 -5.08 5.18
CA HIS A 85 7.08 -4.29 4.72
C HIS A 85 8.26 -4.35 5.66
N VAL A 86 9.42 -3.99 5.14
CA VAL A 86 10.63 -3.75 5.91
C VAL A 86 11.01 -2.28 5.72
N SER A 87 11.30 -1.58 6.82
CA SER A 87 11.80 -0.21 6.79
C SER A 87 13.16 -0.08 7.42
N TYR A 88 13.93 0.92 6.97
CA TYR A 88 15.23 1.28 7.53
C TYR A 88 15.38 2.80 7.58
N ASP A 89 16.30 3.30 8.41
CA ASP A 89 16.58 4.72 8.49
C ASP A 89 17.14 5.21 7.16
N LEU A 90 16.62 6.32 6.63
CA LEU A 90 17.13 6.92 5.39
C LEU A 90 18.59 7.34 5.62
N PRO A 91 19.57 6.79 4.88
CA PRO A 91 20.98 7.11 5.11
C PRO A 91 21.30 8.57 4.78
N GLU A 92 22.13 9.20 5.60
CA GLU A 92 22.73 10.49 5.25
C GLU A 92 23.93 10.27 4.32
N GLY A 93 23.81 10.65 3.04
CA GLY A 93 24.87 10.47 2.05
C GLY A 93 25.11 8.99 1.71
N ASP A 94 26.38 8.57 1.63
CA ASP A 94 26.77 7.21 1.25
C ASP A 94 26.73 6.21 2.42
N GLY A 95 25.88 6.44 3.43
CA GLY A 95 25.76 5.58 4.60
C GLY A 95 25.12 4.22 4.29
N ASP A 96 25.52 3.19 5.03
CA ASP A 96 24.87 1.88 4.94
C ASP A 96 23.47 1.91 5.59
N PRO A 97 22.47 1.23 5.01
CA PRO A 97 21.17 1.03 5.65
C PRO A 97 21.28 0.48 7.07
N SER A 98 20.51 1.07 8.00
CA SER A 98 20.48 0.68 9.42
C SER A 98 19.09 0.85 10.03
N GLY A 99 18.90 0.36 11.27
CA GLY A 99 17.63 0.54 11.98
C GLY A 99 16.47 -0.23 11.36
N PHE A 100 16.72 -1.45 10.89
CA PHE A 100 15.70 -2.29 10.25
C PHE A 100 14.53 -2.56 11.21
N ARG A 101 13.32 -2.43 10.68
CA ARG A 101 12.05 -2.80 11.31
C ARG A 101 11.20 -3.50 10.26
N ALA A 102 10.39 -4.45 10.69
CA ALA A 102 9.49 -5.15 9.78
C ALA A 102 8.11 -5.30 10.42
N THR A 103 7.09 -5.26 9.57
CA THR A 103 5.73 -5.71 9.90
C THR A 103 5.40 -6.87 8.98
N ALA A 104 4.56 -7.77 9.46
CA ALA A 104 4.07 -8.90 8.67
C ALA A 104 2.68 -9.29 9.14
N ASP A 105 1.87 -9.74 8.19
CA ASP A 105 0.59 -10.38 8.41
C ASP A 105 0.39 -11.45 7.31
N PHE A 106 -0.72 -12.17 7.36
CA PHE A 106 -1.06 -13.17 6.36
C PHE A 106 -2.54 -13.16 5.98
N THR A 107 -2.83 -13.68 4.80
CA THR A 107 -4.20 -13.86 4.31
C THR A 107 -4.33 -15.15 3.51
N ASP A 108 -5.50 -15.78 3.61
CA ASP A 108 -5.94 -16.87 2.75
C ASP A 108 -6.77 -16.37 1.54
N VAL A 109 -7.05 -15.06 1.48
CA VAL A 109 -7.78 -14.42 0.37
C VAL A 109 -6.80 -14.08 -0.75
N LEU A 110 -6.73 -14.93 -1.78
CA LEU A 110 -5.79 -14.78 -2.89
C LEU A 110 -6.45 -14.10 -4.11
N ALA A 111 -5.68 -13.30 -4.83
CA ALA A 111 -6.14 -12.68 -6.09
C ALA A 111 -6.63 -13.71 -7.14
N GLU A 112 -6.09 -14.93 -7.12
CA GLU A 112 -6.46 -16.03 -8.02
C GLU A 112 -7.91 -16.52 -7.80
N ASP A 113 -8.40 -16.39 -6.57
CA ASP A 113 -9.76 -16.78 -6.17
C ASP A 113 -10.77 -15.63 -6.33
N ASN A 114 -10.30 -14.44 -6.72
CA ASN A 114 -11.08 -13.22 -6.85
C ASN A 114 -10.96 -12.62 -8.28
N PRO A 115 -11.56 -13.26 -9.30
CA PRO A 115 -11.38 -12.88 -10.70
C PRO A 115 -11.93 -11.49 -11.07
N ASP A 116 -12.80 -10.94 -10.23
CA ASP A 116 -13.37 -9.61 -10.43
C ASP A 116 -12.44 -8.49 -9.99
N TRP A 117 -11.45 -8.77 -9.14
CA TRP A 117 -10.46 -7.79 -8.72
C TRP A 117 -9.66 -7.26 -9.91
N LYS A 118 -9.41 -5.96 -9.92
CA LYS A 118 -8.60 -5.31 -10.96
C LYS A 118 -7.21 -4.94 -10.45
N ILE A 119 -7.06 -4.81 -9.14
CA ILE A 119 -5.82 -4.53 -8.45
C ILE A 119 -5.74 -5.44 -7.21
N ASP A 120 -4.62 -6.13 -7.05
CA ASP A 120 -4.28 -6.85 -5.82
C ASP A 120 -3.55 -5.85 -4.90
N LEU A 121 -4.22 -5.38 -3.84
CA LEU A 121 -3.79 -4.28 -2.98
C LEU A 121 -3.52 -4.73 -1.56
N ASN A 122 -2.48 -4.14 -0.97
CA ASN A 122 -2.18 -4.21 0.44
C ASN A 122 -1.83 -2.80 0.95
N ASP A 123 -2.03 -2.56 2.25
CA ASP A 123 -1.71 -1.31 2.89
C ASP A 123 -1.19 -1.49 4.33
N ASP A 124 -0.51 -0.46 4.83
CA ASP A 124 -0.19 -0.31 6.25
C ASP A 124 -0.08 1.17 6.64
N VAL A 125 -0.54 1.52 7.84
CA VAL A 125 -0.46 2.88 8.38
C VAL A 125 0.92 3.10 8.99
N ILE A 126 1.77 3.82 8.26
CA ILE A 126 3.16 4.09 8.63
C ILE A 126 3.35 5.41 9.41
N GLY A 127 2.30 6.21 9.55
CA GLY A 127 2.36 7.45 10.31
C GLY A 127 1.04 8.21 10.38
N ARG A 128 1.12 9.46 10.84
CA ARG A 128 -0.04 10.35 10.94
C ARG A 128 0.35 11.78 10.56
N TRP A 129 -0.48 12.40 9.73
CA TRP A 129 -0.40 13.82 9.42
C TRP A 129 -1.36 14.62 10.30
N ARG A 130 -0.98 15.85 10.63
CA ARG A 130 -1.80 16.80 11.40
C ARG A 130 -1.81 18.16 10.72
N GLY A 131 -3.00 18.68 10.50
CA GLY A 131 -3.27 20.02 10.00
C GLY A 131 -3.95 20.90 11.04
N GLU A 132 -4.35 22.09 10.60
CA GLU A 132 -5.09 23.04 11.43
C GLU A 132 -6.55 22.60 11.65
N ASN A 133 -7.20 23.18 12.66
CA ASN A 133 -8.62 22.96 12.96
C ASN A 133 -9.02 21.49 13.17
N GLY A 134 -8.10 20.68 13.71
CA GLY A 134 -8.34 19.26 13.96
C GLY A 134 -8.21 18.37 12.74
N ARG A 135 -7.85 18.92 11.57
CA ARG A 135 -7.61 18.12 10.36
C ARG A 135 -6.46 17.15 10.59
N ALA A 136 -6.65 15.92 10.13
CA ALA A 136 -5.64 14.88 10.22
C ALA A 136 -5.88 13.83 9.13
N GLY A 137 -4.95 12.89 9.00
CA GLY A 137 -5.09 11.70 8.17
C GLY A 137 -4.03 10.68 8.56
N ALA A 138 -4.32 9.42 8.29
CA ALA A 138 -3.30 8.38 8.31
C ALA A 138 -2.30 8.67 7.19
N VAL A 139 -1.02 8.40 7.43
CA VAL A 139 -0.04 8.30 6.35
C VAL A 139 0.07 6.82 6.05
N THR A 140 -0.39 6.43 4.87
CA THR A 140 -0.58 5.03 4.50
C THR A 140 0.40 4.67 3.39
N LEU A 141 1.12 3.58 3.60
CA LEU A 141 1.88 2.90 2.56
C LEU A 141 0.93 1.94 1.85
N VAL A 142 0.84 2.03 0.53
CA VAL A 142 0.05 1.12 -0.30
C VAL A 142 0.95 0.47 -1.32
N TRP A 143 0.74 -0.81 -1.58
CA TRP A 143 1.45 -1.53 -2.64
C TRP A 143 0.56 -2.56 -3.28
N GLY A 144 0.86 -2.91 -4.52
CA GLY A 144 0.00 -3.85 -5.23
C GLY A 144 0.46 -4.25 -6.62
N ARG A 145 -0.31 -5.17 -7.20
CA ARG A 145 -0.10 -5.72 -8.54
C ARG A 145 -1.33 -5.44 -9.42
N PRO A 146 -1.13 -4.93 -10.66
CA PRO A 146 -2.19 -4.88 -11.64
C PRO A 146 -2.67 -6.28 -12.03
N LEU A 147 -3.97 -6.53 -11.93
CA LEU A 147 -4.61 -7.74 -12.47
C LEU A 147 -5.18 -7.50 -13.88
N VAL A 148 -5.08 -6.26 -14.37
CA VAL A 148 -5.42 -5.83 -15.73
C VAL A 148 -4.19 -5.56 -16.57
N ARG A 149 -4.29 -5.84 -17.87
CA ARG A 149 -3.17 -5.62 -18.81
C ARG A 149 -3.01 -4.15 -19.19
N GLY A 150 -1.76 -3.76 -19.43
CA GLY A 150 -1.43 -2.48 -20.07
C GLY A 150 -1.31 -1.31 -19.10
N ALA A 151 -1.44 -1.56 -17.79
CA ALA A 151 -1.13 -0.60 -16.75
C ALA A 151 0.37 -0.29 -16.76
N VAL A 152 0.70 1.00 -16.63
CA VAL A 152 2.08 1.50 -16.59
C VAL A 152 2.34 2.49 -15.48
N ALA A 153 1.29 3.03 -14.85
CA ALA A 153 1.40 3.92 -13.70
C ALA A 153 0.25 3.66 -12.73
N ALA A 154 0.53 3.84 -11.44
CA ALA A 154 -0.46 3.86 -10.38
C ALA A 154 -0.52 5.25 -9.75
N THR A 155 -1.70 5.66 -9.30
CA THR A 155 -1.91 6.93 -8.58
C THR A 155 -2.71 6.69 -7.32
N ALA A 156 -2.36 7.41 -6.26
CA ALA A 156 -3.24 7.64 -5.13
C ALA A 156 -4.01 8.94 -5.37
N GLU A 157 -5.33 8.91 -5.24
CA GLU A 157 -6.20 10.07 -5.41
C GLU A 157 -7.02 10.35 -4.15
N LEU A 158 -7.17 11.63 -3.82
CA LEU A 158 -8.07 12.12 -2.78
C LEU A 158 -8.89 13.27 -3.36
N ASP A 159 -10.21 13.21 -3.23
CA ASP A 159 -11.11 14.28 -3.69
C ASP A 159 -10.90 14.63 -5.20
N GLY A 160 -10.64 13.60 -6.02
CA GLY A 160 -10.38 13.72 -7.46
C GLY A 160 -9.02 14.30 -7.84
N GLU A 161 -8.12 14.51 -6.88
CA GLU A 161 -6.78 15.03 -7.10
C GLU A 161 -5.73 13.93 -6.87
N THR A 162 -4.78 13.80 -7.79
CA THR A 162 -3.61 12.94 -7.59
C THR A 162 -2.74 13.48 -6.46
N VAL A 163 -2.55 12.66 -5.42
CA VAL A 163 -1.76 12.98 -4.22
C VAL A 163 -0.48 12.18 -4.11
N ASP A 164 -0.36 11.06 -4.82
CA ASP A 164 0.90 10.37 -5.08
C ASP A 164 0.82 9.60 -6.41
N GLN A 165 1.98 9.29 -7.01
CA GLN A 165 2.04 8.49 -8.23
C GLN A 165 3.37 7.76 -8.37
N GLU A 166 3.35 6.62 -9.07
CA GLU A 166 4.56 5.86 -9.40
C GLU A 166 4.41 5.08 -10.72
N GLU A 167 5.54 4.82 -11.39
CA GLU A 167 5.59 3.88 -12.51
C GLU A 167 5.41 2.44 -12.02
N ILE A 168 4.69 1.63 -12.80
CA ILE A 168 4.57 0.20 -12.52
C ILE A 168 5.80 -0.51 -13.06
N VAL A 169 6.60 -1.08 -12.16
CA VAL A 169 7.86 -1.76 -12.48
C VAL A 169 7.73 -3.24 -12.18
N ARG A 170 7.92 -4.09 -13.21
CA ARG A 170 7.76 -5.56 -13.09
C ARG A 170 6.43 -5.93 -12.40
N ASP A 171 5.35 -5.34 -12.91
CA ASP A 171 3.95 -5.55 -12.46
C ASP A 171 3.72 -5.22 -10.97
N ARG A 172 4.52 -4.32 -10.39
CA ARG A 172 4.43 -3.87 -9.00
C ARG A 172 4.52 -2.37 -8.88
N PHE A 173 3.83 -1.81 -7.89
CA PHE A 173 3.93 -0.40 -7.53
C PHE A 173 3.84 -0.23 -6.01
N SER A 174 4.26 0.94 -5.54
CA SER A 174 4.05 1.40 -4.18
C SER A 174 3.76 2.90 -4.17
N LEU A 175 2.93 3.33 -3.22
CA LEU A 175 2.46 4.70 -3.05
C LEU A 175 2.50 5.04 -1.55
N VAL A 176 2.74 6.31 -1.22
CA VAL A 176 2.61 6.83 0.14
C VAL A 176 1.82 8.12 0.09
N ALA A 177 0.61 8.07 0.64
CA ALA A 177 -0.33 9.19 0.63
C ALA A 177 -1.07 9.30 1.97
N LEU A 178 -1.86 10.36 2.09
CA LEU A 178 -2.81 10.44 3.18
C LEU A 178 -4.02 9.56 2.89
N ASP A 179 -4.64 9.05 3.95
CA ASP A 179 -5.89 8.31 3.89
C ASP A 179 -6.75 8.60 5.13
N ALA A 180 -8.02 8.22 5.07
CA ALA A 180 -9.02 8.35 6.13
C ALA A 180 -8.99 9.77 6.76
N LEU A 181 -9.23 10.79 5.93
CA LEU A 181 -9.08 12.17 6.36
C LEU A 181 -10.12 12.56 7.42
N GLU A 182 -9.65 13.15 8.51
CA GLU A 182 -10.48 13.61 9.62
C GLU A 182 -10.74 15.12 9.52
N ALA A 183 -11.96 15.54 9.90
CA ALA A 183 -12.38 16.95 9.94
C ALA A 183 -12.35 17.70 8.59
N TYR A 184 -12.68 17.00 7.50
CA TYR A 184 -12.87 17.57 6.16
C TYR A 184 -14.35 17.80 5.78
N GLY A 185 -15.30 17.39 6.63
CA GLY A 185 -16.74 17.58 6.42
C GLY A 185 -17.45 16.35 5.86
N ASP A 186 -16.72 15.54 5.10
CA ASP A 186 -17.13 14.24 4.58
C ASP A 186 -16.01 13.24 4.88
N ASP A 187 -16.33 11.94 4.86
CA ASP A 187 -15.32 10.88 4.91
C ASP A 187 -14.57 10.86 3.56
N VAL A 188 -13.27 11.13 3.59
CA VAL A 188 -12.42 11.13 2.40
C VAL A 188 -11.40 10.03 2.52
N PHE A 189 -11.58 8.99 1.72
CA PHE A 189 -10.67 7.86 1.61
C PHE A 189 -9.88 7.95 0.31
N MET A 190 -8.68 7.39 0.35
CA MET A 190 -7.81 7.26 -0.81
C MET A 190 -8.37 6.25 -1.81
N GLU A 191 -8.33 6.60 -3.09
CA GLU A 191 -8.59 5.71 -4.20
C GLU A 191 -7.28 5.42 -4.96
N VAL A 192 -7.06 4.16 -5.33
CA VAL A 192 -5.91 3.77 -6.15
C VAL A 192 -6.37 3.52 -7.58
N LYS A 193 -5.73 4.20 -8.54
CA LYS A 193 -6.03 4.04 -9.97
C LYS A 193 -4.86 3.53 -10.76
N LEU A 194 -5.16 2.75 -11.79
CA LEU A 194 -4.20 2.27 -12.78
C LEU A 194 -4.39 2.98 -14.12
N TRP A 195 -3.27 3.38 -14.71
CA TRP A 195 -3.26 4.15 -15.94
C TRP A 195 -2.50 3.43 -17.05
N SER A 196 -3.04 3.50 -18.26
CA SER A 196 -2.34 3.07 -19.48
C SER A 196 -1.35 4.13 -19.97
N ARG A 197 -0.46 3.75 -20.90
CA ARG A 197 0.46 4.69 -21.58
C ARG A 197 -0.22 5.85 -22.30
N ARG A 198 -1.53 5.77 -22.55
CA ARG A 198 -2.33 6.83 -23.20
C ARG A 198 -3.11 7.67 -22.20
N ALA A 199 -2.80 7.58 -20.90
CA ALA A 199 -3.52 8.24 -19.82
C ALA A 199 -5.02 7.88 -19.80
N MET A 200 -5.36 6.65 -20.21
CA MET A 200 -6.68 6.08 -19.97
C MET A 200 -6.66 5.33 -18.65
N GLU A 201 -7.64 5.61 -17.79
CA GLU A 201 -7.93 4.84 -16.58
C GLU A 201 -8.28 3.39 -16.98
N LEU A 202 -7.68 2.43 -16.30
CA LEU A 202 -7.86 0.99 -16.54
C LEU A 202 -8.58 0.30 -15.37
N ALA A 203 -8.39 0.82 -14.16
CA ALA A 203 -8.96 0.31 -12.93
C ALA A 203 -8.94 1.42 -11.87
N ALA A 204 -9.89 1.35 -10.94
CA ALA A 204 -9.96 2.16 -9.74
C ALA A 204 -10.47 1.27 -8.61
N GLU A 205 -9.75 1.23 -7.49
CA GLU A 205 -10.11 0.44 -6.31
C GLU A 205 -9.90 1.28 -5.04
N SER A 206 -10.73 1.06 -4.04
CA SER A 206 -10.59 1.63 -2.69
C SER A 206 -10.08 0.56 -1.74
N LEU A 207 -9.35 0.96 -0.70
CA LEU A 207 -9.00 0.06 0.42
C LEU A 207 -10.23 -0.33 1.25
N TYR A 208 -11.32 0.39 1.11
CA TYR A 208 -12.57 0.19 1.85
C TYR A 208 -13.64 -0.38 0.93
N ALA A 209 -14.32 -1.43 1.40
CA ALA A 209 -15.51 -1.92 0.74
C ALA A 209 -16.56 -0.81 0.68
N ALA A 210 -17.19 -0.64 -0.49
CA ALA A 210 -18.34 0.25 -0.60
C ALA A 210 -19.41 -0.25 0.37
N VAL A 211 -19.80 0.60 1.33
CA VAL A 211 -21.02 0.36 2.10
C VAL A 211 -22.15 0.35 1.09
N GLU A 212 -22.86 -0.78 0.95
CA GLU A 212 -24.09 -0.81 0.16
C GLU A 212 -25.00 0.29 0.71
N GLU A 213 -25.31 1.31 -0.10
CA GLU A 213 -26.35 2.26 0.25
C GLU A 213 -27.64 1.44 0.41
N ASP A 214 -28.17 1.36 1.64
CA ASP A 214 -29.46 0.75 1.91
C ASP A 214 -30.47 1.27 0.86
N GLU A 215 -31.07 0.35 0.09
CA GLU A 215 -32.16 0.70 -0.82
C GLU A 215 -33.18 1.55 -0.05
N PRO A 216 -33.61 2.72 -0.56
CA PRO A 216 -34.57 3.54 0.16
C PRO A 216 -35.83 2.71 0.40
N THR A 217 -36.12 2.45 1.68
CA THR A 217 -37.38 1.83 2.11
C THR A 217 -38.52 2.53 1.37
N PRO A 218 -39.31 1.85 0.54
CA PRO A 218 -40.39 2.51 -0.18
C PRO A 218 -41.34 3.09 0.87
N ASP A 219 -41.59 4.40 0.75
CA ASP A 219 -42.53 5.12 1.59
C ASP A 219 -43.83 4.31 1.69
N ALA A 220 -44.19 3.94 2.91
CA ALA A 220 -45.47 3.29 3.18
C ALA A 220 -46.59 4.32 2.89
N GLU A 221 -47.15 4.26 1.69
CA GLU A 221 -48.46 4.85 1.39
C GLU A 221 -49.52 4.16 2.26
N SER A 222 -49.98 4.83 3.33
CA SER A 222 -51.40 5.06 3.68
C SER A 222 -51.57 5.59 5.10
#